data_AF-A0A7V4K0S9-F1
#
_entry.id   AF-A0A7V4K0S9-F1
#
_cell.length_a   1.000
_cell.length_b   1.000
_cell.length_c   1.000
_cell.angle_alpha   90.00
_cell.angle_beta   90.00
_cell.angle_gamma   90.00
#
_symmetry.space_group_name_H-M   'P 1'
#
loop_
_entity.id
_entity.type
_entity.pdbx_description
1 polymer ?
#
loop_
_entity_poly.entity_id
_entity_poly.type
_entity_poly.pdbx_seq_one_letter_code
_entity_poly.pdbx_strand_id
1 'polypeptide(L)'
;MQKGGERGVEKLLSLQEIVEKFQKGENLFDITIEKWRRIRNFLKEKGKEVVPIILDNARTGGPFCLEFNQQCSLCIIKQWCRDPNGFYQNVMRYLYMYASTGDYYYKQRAIKEIDKFIEEITKFKETIKERIN
;
A
#
# COMPACT_ATOMS: atom_id res chain seq x y z
N MET A 1 31.61 -19.02 -10.05
CA MET A 1 30.17 -18.84 -10.39
C MET A 1 29.67 -17.63 -9.63
N GLN A 2 29.02 -16.70 -10.34
CA GLN A 2 28.68 -15.37 -9.85
C GLN A 2 27.52 -15.39 -8.83
N LYS A 3 27.66 -14.48 -7.86
CA LYS A 3 26.78 -14.08 -6.76
C LYS A 3 25.28 -14.13 -7.12
N GLY A 4 24.55 -15.04 -6.46
CA GLY A 4 23.11 -14.90 -6.29
C GLY A 4 22.86 -13.74 -5.31
N GLY A 5 22.48 -12.58 -5.84
CA GLY A 5 22.11 -11.44 -5.01
C GLY A 5 20.86 -11.79 -4.21
N GLU A 6 21.03 -11.99 -2.90
CA GLU A 6 19.96 -11.80 -1.94
C GLU A 6 19.48 -10.35 -2.08
N ARG A 7 18.45 -10.13 -2.88
CA ARG A 7 17.68 -8.89 -2.81
C ARG A 7 16.99 -8.92 -1.46
N GLY A 8 17.60 -8.28 -0.47
CA GLY A 8 17.01 -8.12 0.85
C GLY A 8 15.60 -7.54 0.71
N VAL A 9 14.65 -8.16 1.41
CA VAL A 9 13.26 -7.71 1.52
C VAL A 9 13.24 -6.20 1.78
N GLU A 10 12.67 -5.42 0.87
CA GLU A 10 12.53 -3.97 1.05
C GLU A 10 11.67 -3.73 2.31
N LYS A 11 12.21 -3.02 3.31
CA LYS A 11 11.53 -2.77 4.58
C LYS A 11 10.24 -1.98 4.37
N LEU A 12 9.19 -2.27 5.15
CA LEU A 12 7.94 -1.49 5.13
C LEU A 12 8.23 0.01 5.26
N LEU A 13 7.53 0.83 4.48
CA LEU A 13 7.71 2.28 4.47
C LEU A 13 7.15 2.88 5.75
N SER A 14 7.99 3.48 6.58
CA SER A 14 7.60 4.07 7.86
C SER A 14 6.82 5.38 7.68
N LEU A 15 6.09 5.83 8.73
CA LEU A 15 5.45 7.15 8.72
C LEU A 15 6.47 8.27 8.55
N GLN A 16 7.62 8.17 9.21
CA GLN A 16 8.68 9.15 9.12
C GLN A 16 9.19 9.27 7.67
N GLU A 17 9.47 8.15 6.99
CA GLU A 17 9.85 8.19 5.57
C GLU A 17 8.75 8.82 4.69
N ILE A 18 7.47 8.53 4.95
CA ILE A 18 6.35 9.15 4.21
C ILE A 18 6.36 10.68 4.41
N VAL A 19 6.54 11.15 5.65
CA VAL A 19 6.59 12.58 5.97
C VAL A 19 7.80 13.25 5.31
N GLU A 20 8.98 12.64 5.38
CA GLU A 20 10.19 13.17 4.77
C GLU A 20 10.07 13.29 3.25
N LYS A 21 9.54 12.24 2.59
CA LYS A 21 9.28 12.25 1.13
C LYS A 21 8.25 13.31 0.75
N PHE A 22 7.18 13.45 1.54
CA PHE A 22 6.16 14.48 1.36
C PHE A 22 6.75 15.89 1.47
N GLN A 23 7.55 16.17 2.51
CA GLN A 23 8.19 17.47 2.73
C GLN A 23 9.19 17.82 1.63
N LYS A 24 9.81 16.82 0.99
CA LYS A 24 10.68 17.01 -0.19
C LYS A 24 9.91 17.29 -1.49
N GLY A 25 8.57 17.28 -1.45
CA GLY A 25 7.74 17.46 -2.64
C GLY A 25 7.75 16.25 -3.58
N GLU A 26 8.08 15.06 -3.08
CA GLU A 26 7.93 13.83 -3.89
C GLU A 26 6.46 13.61 -4.25
N ASN A 27 6.23 13.01 -5.42
CA ASN A 27 4.88 12.81 -5.93
C ASN A 27 4.05 11.90 -5.01
N LEU A 28 2.87 12.37 -4.60
CA LEU A 28 2.00 11.66 -3.64
C LEU A 28 1.55 10.28 -4.15
N PHE A 29 1.36 10.11 -5.46
CA PHE A 29 1.03 8.80 -6.05
C PHE A 29 2.21 7.86 -5.93
N ASP A 30 3.43 8.32 -6.20
CA ASP A 30 4.63 7.49 -6.12
C ASP A 30 4.89 7.00 -4.70
N ILE A 31 4.76 7.87 -3.69
CA ILE A 31 4.87 7.47 -2.28
C ILE A 31 3.78 6.45 -1.91
N THR A 32 2.55 6.65 -2.40
CA THR A 32 1.42 5.73 -2.16
C THR A 32 1.67 4.35 -2.79
N ILE A 33 2.11 4.33 -4.04
CA ILE A 33 2.45 3.10 -4.79
C ILE A 33 3.60 2.39 -4.09
N GLU A 34 4.65 3.12 -3.71
CA GLU A 34 5.80 2.58 -2.99
C GLU A 34 5.37 1.88 -1.70
N LYS A 35 4.57 2.56 -0.86
CA LYS A 35 4.05 1.99 0.40
C LYS A 35 3.39 0.63 0.16
N TRP A 36 2.43 0.57 -0.75
CA TRP A 36 1.66 -0.65 -1.01
C TRP A 36 2.49 -1.73 -1.70
N ARG A 37 3.42 -1.35 -2.58
CA ARG A 37 4.39 -2.27 -3.18
C ARG A 37 5.27 -2.93 -2.11
N ARG A 38 5.77 -2.16 -1.13
CA ARG A 38 6.58 -2.69 -0.03
C ARG A 38 5.76 -3.62 0.87
N ILE A 39 4.51 -3.25 1.22
CA ILE A 39 3.58 -4.16 1.94
C ILE A 39 3.40 -5.49 1.18
N ARG A 40 3.14 -5.43 -0.13
CA ARG A 40 2.97 -6.62 -0.96
C ARG A 40 4.21 -7.51 -0.98
N ASN A 41 5.40 -6.92 -1.17
CA ASN A 41 6.66 -7.67 -1.19
C ASN A 41 6.92 -8.35 0.16
N PHE A 42 6.73 -7.59 1.25
CA PHE A 42 6.86 -8.12 2.61
C PHE A 42 5.90 -9.29 2.86
N LEU A 43 4.65 -9.15 2.40
CA LEU A 43 3.65 -10.21 2.50
C LEU A 43 4.02 -11.44 1.67
N LYS A 44 4.60 -11.28 0.47
CA LYS A 44 5.06 -12.40 -0.38
C LYS A 44 6.14 -13.22 0.32
N GLU A 45 7.12 -12.55 0.92
CA GLU A 45 8.36 -13.15 1.44
C GLU A 45 8.25 -13.68 2.87
N LYS A 46 7.30 -13.17 3.67
CA LYS A 46 7.13 -13.53 5.08
C LYS A 46 5.86 -14.34 5.35
N GLY A 47 5.83 -15.02 6.49
CA GLY A 47 4.67 -15.80 6.94
C GLY A 47 3.66 -14.96 7.72
N LYS A 48 2.76 -15.63 8.44
CA LYS A 48 1.68 -14.96 9.19
C LYS A 48 2.19 -14.15 10.39
N GLU A 49 3.39 -14.46 10.89
CA GLU A 49 4.01 -13.85 12.06
C GLU A 49 4.25 -12.33 11.90
N VAL A 50 4.42 -11.86 10.67
CA VAL A 50 4.63 -10.43 10.40
C VAL A 50 3.35 -9.65 10.12
N VAL A 51 2.20 -10.33 10.05
CA VAL A 51 0.92 -9.69 9.69
C VAL A 51 0.54 -8.57 10.65
N PRO A 52 0.79 -8.63 11.98
CA PRO A 52 0.54 -7.49 12.87
C PRO A 52 1.28 -6.22 12.43
N ILE A 53 2.56 -6.34 12.08
CA ILE A 53 3.39 -5.21 11.62
C ILE A 53 2.86 -4.67 10.28
N ILE A 54 2.44 -5.54 9.37
CA ILE A 54 1.82 -5.15 8.09
C ILE A 54 0.52 -4.39 8.34
N LEU A 55 -0.35 -4.90 9.21
CA LEU A 55 -1.63 -4.28 9.54
C LEU A 55 -1.43 -2.89 10.14
N ASP A 56 -0.48 -2.73 11.06
CA ASP A 56 -0.15 -1.43 11.65
C ASP A 56 0.37 -0.46 10.58
N ASN A 57 1.27 -0.91 9.71
CA ASN A 57 1.78 -0.10 8.62
C ASN A 57 0.68 0.32 7.62
N ALA A 58 -0.21 -0.59 7.26
CA ALA A 58 -1.33 -0.35 6.35
C ALA A 58 -2.32 0.68 6.93
N ARG A 59 -2.54 0.67 8.25
CA ARG A 59 -3.43 1.63 8.95
C ARG A 59 -2.82 3.03 9.07
N THR A 60 -1.49 3.14 9.11
CA THR A 60 -0.82 4.44 9.09
C THR A 60 -1.30 5.25 7.88
N GLY A 61 -1.54 6.55 8.07
CA GLY A 61 -1.92 7.45 6.97
C GLY A 61 -0.92 7.41 5.81
N GLY A 62 -1.39 7.78 4.62
CA GLY A 62 -0.56 7.96 3.43
C GLY A 62 -0.20 9.43 3.17
N PRO A 63 0.56 9.70 2.10
CA PRO A 63 0.92 11.06 1.69
C PRO A 63 -0.32 11.93 1.42
N PHE A 64 -1.38 11.35 0.83
CA PHE A 64 -2.65 12.06 0.63
C PHE A 64 -3.38 12.41 1.94
N CYS A 65 -3.17 11.65 3.01
CA CYS A 65 -3.73 11.98 4.31
C CYS A 65 -3.05 13.21 4.91
N LEU A 66 -1.76 13.43 4.60
CA LEU A 66 -1.01 14.63 4.96
C LEU A 66 -1.50 15.83 4.13
N GLU A 67 -1.53 15.69 2.80
CA GLU A 67 -1.96 16.73 1.86
C GLU A 67 -3.34 17.29 2.20
N PHE A 68 -4.31 16.41 2.45
CA PHE A 68 -5.69 16.81 2.74
C PHE A 68 -5.98 16.98 4.23
N ASN A 69 -4.96 16.99 5.10
CA ASN A 69 -5.11 17.12 6.56
C ASN A 69 -6.21 16.21 7.14
N GLN A 70 -6.19 14.93 6.77
CA GLN A 70 -7.18 13.90 7.13
C GLN A 70 -8.62 14.14 6.63
N GLN A 71 -8.88 15.17 5.82
CA GLN A 71 -10.19 15.45 5.24
C GLN A 71 -10.47 14.52 4.03
N CYS A 72 -10.93 13.30 4.31
CA CYS A 72 -11.16 12.29 3.27
C CYS A 72 -12.18 12.69 2.20
N SER A 73 -13.12 13.61 2.48
CA SER A 73 -14.11 14.07 1.51
C SER A 73 -13.49 14.76 0.29
N LEU A 74 -12.36 15.44 0.51
CA LEU A 74 -11.58 16.17 -0.50
C LEU A 74 -10.52 15.31 -1.19
N CYS A 75 -10.18 14.16 -0.60
CA CYS A 75 -9.11 13.32 -1.09
C CYS A 75 -9.48 12.62 -2.41
N ILE A 76 -8.63 12.80 -3.43
CA ILE A 76 -8.84 12.25 -4.77
C ILE A 76 -8.77 10.71 -4.83
N ILE A 77 -8.12 10.06 -3.85
CA ILE A 77 -8.06 8.60 -3.75
C ILE A 77 -9.08 8.01 -2.77
N LYS A 78 -10.05 8.81 -2.29
CA LYS A 78 -10.99 8.39 -1.24
C LYS A 78 -11.76 7.11 -1.58
N GLN A 79 -12.07 6.87 -2.86
CA GLN A 79 -12.82 5.71 -3.31
C GLN A 79 -12.11 4.38 -2.97
N TRP A 80 -10.79 4.33 -3.06
CA TRP A 80 -10.02 3.12 -2.71
C TRP A 80 -9.92 2.90 -1.20
N CYS A 81 -10.00 3.97 -0.40
CA CYS A 81 -9.82 3.91 1.05
C CYS A 81 -11.14 3.76 1.84
N ARG A 82 -12.22 4.37 1.37
CA ARG A 82 -13.48 4.52 2.13
C ARG A 82 -14.65 3.67 1.63
N ASP A 83 -14.58 3.14 0.42
CA ASP A 83 -15.60 2.20 -0.06
C ASP A 83 -15.60 0.92 0.81
N PRO A 84 -16.75 0.52 1.41
CA PRO A 84 -16.87 -0.72 2.19
C PRO A 84 -16.46 -2.00 1.45
N ASN A 85 -16.56 -1.99 0.12
CA ASN A 85 -16.14 -3.08 -0.77
C ASN A 85 -14.89 -2.72 -1.59
N GLY A 86 -14.26 -1.59 -1.25
CA GLY A 86 -13.08 -1.08 -1.90
C GLY A 86 -11.80 -1.80 -1.48
N PHE A 87 -10.74 -1.43 -2.18
CA PHE A 87 -9.39 -1.96 -2.01
C PHE A 87 -8.96 -2.09 -0.53
N TYR A 88 -9.00 -0.99 0.22
CA TYR A 88 -8.49 -0.98 1.60
C TYR A 88 -9.23 -1.97 2.48
N GLN A 89 -10.56 -1.98 2.42
CA GLN A 89 -11.39 -2.87 3.24
C GLN A 89 -11.16 -4.35 2.89
N ASN A 90 -11.01 -4.65 1.59
CA ASN A 90 -10.72 -6.01 1.14
C ASN A 90 -9.35 -6.49 1.61
N VAL A 91 -8.30 -5.65 1.48
CA VAL A 91 -6.96 -6.00 1.97
C VAL A 91 -6.98 -6.25 3.47
N MET A 92 -7.58 -5.35 4.26
CA MET A 92 -7.64 -5.51 5.71
C MET A 92 -8.38 -6.79 6.09
N ARG A 93 -9.54 -7.07 5.46
CA ARG A 93 -10.30 -8.31 5.67
C ARG A 93 -9.44 -9.55 5.42
N TYR A 94 -8.76 -9.62 4.28
CA TYR A 94 -7.93 -10.76 3.94
C TYR A 94 -6.70 -10.90 4.87
N LEU A 95 -6.07 -9.80 5.26
CA LEU A 95 -4.97 -9.84 6.22
C LEU A 95 -5.41 -10.34 7.60
N TYR A 96 -6.56 -9.89 8.11
CA TYR A 96 -7.08 -10.41 9.38
C TYR A 96 -7.44 -11.90 9.31
N MET A 97 -8.06 -12.33 8.21
CA MET A 97 -8.35 -13.75 7.99
C MET A 97 -7.07 -14.57 7.94
N TYR A 98 -6.05 -14.09 7.21
CA TYR A 98 -4.75 -14.75 7.16
C TYR A 98 -4.04 -14.81 8.52
N ALA A 99 -4.07 -13.72 9.29
CA ALA A 99 -3.49 -13.68 10.63
C ALA A 99 -4.13 -14.73 11.56
N SER A 100 -5.46 -14.89 11.45
CA SER A 100 -6.24 -15.76 12.32
C SER A 100 -6.10 -17.24 11.94
N THR A 101 -6.12 -17.56 10.65
CA THR A 101 -6.15 -18.95 10.18
C THR A 101 -4.79 -19.48 9.75
N GLY A 102 -3.89 -18.61 9.32
CA GLY A 102 -2.67 -18.99 8.59
C GLY A 102 -2.92 -19.53 7.18
N ASP A 103 -4.15 -19.45 6.67
CA ASP A 103 -4.51 -19.98 5.36
C ASP A 103 -3.95 -19.10 4.22
N TYR A 104 -3.10 -19.72 3.40
CA TYR A 104 -2.43 -19.08 2.29
C TYR A 104 -3.39 -18.51 1.23
N TYR A 105 -4.62 -19.03 1.14
CA TYR A 105 -5.66 -18.47 0.29
C TYR A 105 -5.89 -16.98 0.59
N TYR A 106 -6.00 -16.61 1.87
CA TYR A 106 -6.24 -15.22 2.26
C TYR A 106 -5.01 -14.33 2.00
N LYS A 107 -3.80 -14.86 2.21
CA LYS A 107 -2.55 -14.17 1.82
C LYS A 107 -2.55 -13.84 0.32
N GLN A 108 -2.89 -14.81 -0.53
CA GLN A 108 -2.96 -14.59 -1.98
C GLN A 108 -4.03 -13.58 -2.38
N ARG A 109 -5.19 -13.60 -1.72
CA ARG A 109 -6.25 -12.62 -1.96
C ARG A 109 -5.81 -11.21 -1.59
N ALA A 110 -5.16 -11.00 -0.44
CA ALA A 110 -4.61 -9.70 -0.06
C ALA A 110 -3.58 -9.18 -1.08
N ILE A 111 -2.66 -10.05 -1.53
CA ILE A 111 -1.66 -9.71 -2.57
C ILE A 111 -2.35 -9.26 -3.86
N LYS A 112 -3.36 -10.00 -4.32
CA LYS A 112 -4.09 -9.70 -5.56
C LYS A 112 -4.82 -8.36 -5.49
N GLU A 113 -5.44 -8.03 -4.35
CA GLU A 113 -6.07 -6.71 -4.16
C GLU A 113 -5.04 -5.58 -4.20
N ILE A 114 -3.84 -5.78 -3.62
CA ILE A 114 -2.75 -4.79 -3.70
C ILE A 114 -2.23 -4.62 -5.13
N ASP A 115 -2.02 -5.72 -5.85
CA ASP A 115 -1.58 -5.64 -7.25
C ASP A 115 -2.61 -4.90 -8.12
N LYS A 116 -3.91 -5.21 -7.94
CA LYS A 116 -5.00 -4.50 -8.61
C LYS A 116 -4.99 -3.00 -8.29
N PHE A 117 -4.87 -2.63 -7.01
CA PHE A 117 -4.83 -1.23 -6.61
C PHE A 117 -3.64 -0.49 -7.21
N ILE A 118 -2.44 -1.09 -7.19
CA ILE A 118 -1.24 -0.49 -7.78
C ILE A 118 -1.45 -0.22 -9.27
N GLU A 119 -2.07 -1.14 -10.01
CA GLU A 119 -2.40 -0.94 -11.41
C GLU A 119 -3.39 0.21 -11.61
N GLU A 120 -4.51 0.20 -10.86
CA GLU A 120 -5.56 1.23 -10.96
C GLU A 120 -5.04 2.63 -10.62
N ILE A 121 -4.28 2.77 -9.53
CA ILE A 121 -3.76 4.07 -9.11
C ILE A 121 -2.67 4.59 -10.05
N THR A 122 -1.89 3.69 -10.68
CA THR A 122 -0.90 4.08 -11.69
C THR A 122 -1.59 4.63 -12.94
N LYS A 123 -2.62 3.95 -13.45
CA LYS A 123 -3.44 4.46 -14.57
C LYS A 123 -4.10 5.79 -14.23
N PHE A 124 -4.63 5.91 -13.02
CA PHE A 124 -5.24 7.16 -12.56
C PHE A 124 -4.24 8.33 -12.48
N LYS A 125 -3.01 8.08 -12.02
CA LYS A 125 -1.91 9.04 -12.04
C LYS A 125 -1.63 9.53 -13.47
N GLU A 126 -1.57 8.62 -14.44
CA GLU A 126 -1.35 8.94 -15.86
C GLU A 126 -2.50 9.79 -16.42
N THR A 127 -3.76 9.40 -16.18
CA THR A 127 -4.94 10.17 -16.62
C THR A 127 -4.97 11.59 -16.04
N ILE A 128 -4.58 11.77 -14.78
CA ILE A 128 -4.48 13.12 -14.18
C ILE A 128 -3.39 13.94 -14.88
N LYS A 129 -2.23 13.34 -15.16
CA LYS A 129 -1.14 14.03 -15.85
C LYS A 129 -1.54 14.48 -17.25
N GLU A 130 -2.31 13.67 -17.98
CA GLU A 130 -2.84 14.02 -19.31
C GLU A 130 -3.87 15.16 -19.29
N ARG A 131 -4.61 15.35 -18.20
CA ARG A 131 -5.62 16.42 -18.08
C ARG A 131 -5.04 17.77 -17.67
N ILE A 132 -3.82 17.78 -17.14
CA ILE A 132 -3.13 18.98 -16.63
C ILE A 132 -2.14 19.54 -17.68
N ASN A 133 -1.74 18.72 -18.66
CA ASN A 133 -0.92 19.14 -19.81
C ASN A 133 -1.79 19.53 -21.01
#